data_AF-A0A556TJT8-F1
#
_entry.id   AF-A0A556TJT8-F1
#
_cell.length_a   1.000
_cell.length_b   1.000
_cell.length_c   1.000
_cell.angle_alpha   90.00
_cell.angle_beta   90.00
_cell.angle_gamma   90.00
#
_symmetry.space_group_name_H-M   'P 1'
#
loop_
_entity.id
_entity.type
_entity.pdbx_description
1 polymer ?
#
loop_
_entity_poly.entity_id
_entity_poly.type
_entity_poly.pdbx_seq_one_letter_code
_entity_poly.pdbx_strand_id
1 'polypeptide(L)'
;MTCYFLRFIILTTAVIFFTLKTLNTVEELNETGFGKPPPRHGYALLVWYVQNCVDNNMVSLCNPMEGEYGFHEFRNTGPFFLLPRLKDKKTYEYFTLGNLNSKHAHDLPYDVRKYYKPHDQKSNMDRVIVKYNKNKNKIETVFISEHYNRSKTYIVNLSLIADLRQQK
;
A
#
# COMPACT_ATOMS: atom_id res chain seq x y z
N MET A 1 -51.97 13.68 36.59
CA MET A 1 -50.85 14.38 35.93
C MET A 1 -49.57 13.60 36.21
N THR A 2 -49.15 12.72 35.31
CA THR A 2 -47.91 11.94 35.44
C THR A 2 -47.02 12.29 34.25
N CYS A 3 -45.93 12.99 34.56
CA CYS A 3 -44.98 13.56 33.61
C CYS A 3 -44.04 12.45 33.10
N TYR A 4 -44.11 12.11 31.82
CA TYR A 4 -43.19 11.17 31.18
C TYR A 4 -41.85 11.88 30.95
N PHE A 5 -40.84 11.56 31.76
CA PHE A 5 -39.45 11.90 31.46
C PHE A 5 -38.99 11.07 30.24
N LEU A 6 -38.94 11.68 29.05
CA LEU A 6 -38.24 11.11 27.91
C LEU A 6 -36.74 11.04 28.24
N ARG A 7 -36.24 9.84 28.53
CA ARG A 7 -34.79 9.58 28.56
C ARG A 7 -34.30 9.49 27.12
N PHE A 8 -33.70 10.57 26.61
CA PHE A 8 -32.89 10.51 25.40
C PHE A 8 -31.61 9.74 25.70
N ILE A 9 -31.55 8.47 25.27
CA ILE A 9 -30.31 7.70 25.24
C ILE A 9 -29.51 8.20 24.03
N ILE A 10 -28.49 9.01 24.28
CA ILE A 10 -27.52 9.39 23.25
C ILE A 10 -26.65 8.16 22.99
N LEU A 11 -26.99 7.41 21.94
CA LEU A 11 -26.16 6.34 21.42
C LEU A 11 -24.94 6.97 20.75
N THR A 12 -23.86 7.15 21.51
CA THR A 12 -22.58 7.60 20.94
C THR A 12 -22.02 6.46 20.09
N THR A 13 -22.20 6.56 18.77
CA THR A 13 -21.50 5.68 17.84
C THR A 13 -20.01 6.04 17.92
N ALA A 14 -19.24 5.22 18.63
CA ALA A 14 -17.79 5.34 18.63
C ALA A 14 -17.31 5.11 17.18
N VAL A 15 -17.00 6.19 16.47
CA VAL A 15 -16.33 6.11 15.18
C VAL A 15 -14.89 5.69 15.48
N ILE A 16 -14.62 4.39 15.41
CA ILE A 16 -13.26 3.86 15.54
C ILE A 16 -12.48 4.34 14.31
N PHE A 17 -11.70 5.41 14.47
CA PHE A 17 -10.66 5.77 13.52
C PHE A 17 -9.56 4.73 13.63
N PHE A 18 -9.56 3.76 12.72
CA PHE A 18 -8.50 2.76 12.65
C PHE A 18 -7.24 3.43 12.07
N THR A 19 -6.22 3.58 12.91
CA THR A 19 -4.89 4.01 12.46
C THR A 19 -4.16 2.82 11.83
N LEU A 20 -3.46 3.04 10.72
CA LEU A 20 -2.66 1.99 10.09
C LEU A 20 -1.42 1.73 10.96
N LYS A 21 -1.10 0.46 11.20
CA LYS A 21 0.16 0.09 11.87
C LYS A 21 1.34 0.46 10.96
N THR A 22 2.34 1.10 11.54
CA THR A 22 3.61 1.40 10.87
C THR A 22 4.61 0.29 11.16
N LEU A 23 5.27 -0.23 10.13
CA LEU A 23 6.31 -1.25 10.22
C LEU A 23 7.68 -0.58 10.15
N ASN A 24 8.52 -0.88 11.14
CA ASN A 24 9.81 -0.24 11.35
C ASN A 24 10.99 -1.18 11.06
N THR A 25 10.77 -2.49 11.12
CA THR A 25 11.82 -3.51 10.98
C THR A 25 11.41 -4.65 10.05
N VAL A 26 12.41 -5.37 9.55
CA VAL A 26 12.19 -6.55 8.69
C VAL A 26 11.46 -7.66 9.44
N GLU A 27 11.67 -7.75 10.76
CA GLU A 27 10.98 -8.72 11.61
C GLU A 27 9.48 -8.42 11.70
N GLU A 28 9.09 -7.16 11.96
CA GLU A 28 7.68 -6.75 11.93
C GLU A 28 7.04 -7.01 10.57
N LEU A 29 7.77 -6.78 9.47
CA LEU A 29 7.31 -7.12 8.13
C LEU A 29 7.09 -8.63 7.97
N ASN A 30 8.03 -9.46 8.43
CA ASN A 30 7.90 -10.92 8.36
C ASN A 30 6.71 -11.45 9.17
N GLU A 31 6.45 -10.89 10.35
CA GLU A 31 5.29 -11.25 11.19
C GLU A 31 3.95 -10.99 10.51
N THR A 32 3.86 -10.01 9.61
CA THR A 32 2.61 -9.78 8.85
C THR A 32 2.25 -10.92 7.90
N GLY A 33 3.25 -11.70 7.47
CA GLY A 33 3.13 -12.68 6.40
C GLY A 33 3.05 -12.07 5.00
N PHE A 34 3.35 -10.78 4.83
CA PHE A 34 3.21 -10.11 3.55
C PHE A 34 4.04 -10.78 2.44
N GLY A 35 3.38 -11.12 1.33
CA GLY A 35 4.01 -11.79 0.20
C GLY A 35 4.42 -13.24 0.45
N LYS A 36 4.00 -13.86 1.57
CA LYS A 36 4.37 -15.24 1.93
C LYS A 36 3.13 -16.07 2.31
N PRO A 37 3.19 -17.40 2.17
CA PRO A 37 4.15 -18.16 1.35
C PRO A 37 3.88 -17.98 -0.17
N PRO A 38 4.70 -18.55 -1.06
CA PRO A 38 4.33 -18.68 -2.48
C PRO A 38 2.91 -19.24 -2.63
N PRO A 39 2.12 -18.78 -3.62
CA PRO A 39 2.54 -18.05 -4.82
C PRO A 39 2.53 -16.53 -4.69
N ARG A 40 2.41 -16.01 -3.46
CA ARG A 40 2.46 -14.57 -3.18
C ARG A 40 3.82 -13.98 -3.52
N HIS A 41 3.83 -12.69 -3.84
CA HIS A 41 5.01 -12.01 -4.40
C HIS A 41 5.33 -10.67 -3.72
N GLY A 42 4.52 -10.25 -2.75
CA GLY A 42 4.60 -8.94 -2.11
C GLY A 42 5.97 -8.60 -1.53
N TYR A 43 6.64 -9.56 -0.89
CA TYR A 43 7.97 -9.31 -0.31
C TYR A 43 9.00 -8.99 -1.40
N ALA A 44 9.07 -9.83 -2.45
CA ALA A 44 9.96 -9.60 -3.58
C ALA A 44 9.63 -8.28 -4.30
N LEU A 45 8.33 -7.97 -4.45
CA LEU A 45 7.87 -6.71 -5.01
C LEU A 45 8.33 -5.50 -4.19
N LEU A 46 8.15 -5.53 -2.87
CA LEU A 46 8.54 -4.42 -1.98
C LEU A 46 10.06 -4.21 -2.00
N VAL A 47 10.84 -5.28 -1.87
CA VAL A 47 12.31 -5.23 -1.93
C VAL A 47 12.77 -4.62 -3.26
N TRP A 48 12.26 -5.14 -4.38
CA TRP A 48 12.61 -4.60 -5.69
C TRP A 48 12.23 -3.11 -5.81
N TYR A 49 11.02 -2.73 -5.39
CA TYR A 49 10.53 -1.35 -5.46
C TYR A 49 11.43 -0.39 -4.69
N VAL A 50 11.76 -0.70 -3.42
CA VAL A 50 12.59 0.22 -2.61
C VAL A 50 14.03 0.32 -3.09
N GLN A 51 14.54 -0.72 -3.76
CA GLN A 51 15.90 -0.75 -4.31
C GLN A 51 16.02 -0.06 -5.67
N ASN A 52 14.97 -0.11 -6.51
CA ASN A 52 15.07 0.30 -7.92
C ASN A 52 14.22 1.53 -8.26
N CYS A 53 13.12 1.78 -7.54
CA CYS A 53 12.17 2.83 -7.89
C CYS A 53 12.22 4.06 -6.97
N VAL A 54 13.03 4.05 -5.91
CA VAL A 54 13.09 5.16 -4.95
C VAL A 54 14.52 5.36 -4.46
N ASP A 55 15.00 6.61 -4.41
CA ASP A 55 16.32 6.95 -3.88
C ASP A 55 16.34 7.23 -2.36
N ASN A 56 17.50 7.54 -1.80
CA ASN A 56 17.67 7.86 -0.37
C ASN A 56 16.89 9.11 0.10
N ASN A 57 16.52 10.01 -0.81
CA ASN A 57 15.76 11.22 -0.54
C ASN A 57 14.26 11.06 -0.84
N MET A 58 13.82 9.83 -1.07
CA MET A 58 12.47 9.45 -1.49
C MET A 58 12.02 10.05 -2.82
N VAL A 59 12.96 10.39 -3.71
CA VAL A 59 12.68 10.75 -5.10
C VAL A 59 12.27 9.50 -5.85
N SER A 60 11.21 9.60 -6.66
CA SER A 60 10.75 8.49 -7.50
C SER A 60 11.68 8.35 -8.70
N LEU A 61 12.28 7.16 -8.86
CA LEU A 61 13.10 6.79 -10.02
C LEU A 61 12.26 6.10 -11.10
N CYS A 62 11.21 5.40 -10.69
CA CYS A 62 10.15 4.94 -11.60
C CYS A 62 9.07 6.02 -11.73
N ASN A 63 8.37 6.07 -12.85
CA ASN A 63 7.32 7.05 -13.14
C ASN A 63 5.91 6.43 -13.00
N PRO A 64 5.19 6.69 -11.89
CA PRO A 64 3.85 6.13 -11.70
C PRO A 64 2.81 6.68 -12.66
N MET A 65 2.99 7.90 -13.17
CA MET A 65 2.05 8.58 -14.08
C MET A 65 2.02 7.91 -15.46
N GLU A 66 3.17 7.41 -15.92
CA GLU A 66 3.30 6.69 -17.20
C GLU A 66 2.98 5.19 -17.06
N GLY A 67 2.69 4.73 -15.84
CA GLY A 67 2.32 3.36 -15.55
C GLY A 67 3.48 2.37 -15.64
N GLU A 68 4.73 2.83 -15.48
CA GLU A 68 5.90 1.96 -15.50
C GLU A 68 5.72 0.75 -14.58
N TYR A 69 6.16 -0.42 -15.02
CA TYR A 69 6.10 -1.67 -14.24
C TYR A 69 4.70 -2.08 -13.75
N GLY A 70 3.63 -1.47 -14.27
CA GLY A 70 2.26 -1.76 -13.83
C GLY A 70 1.67 -0.77 -12.83
N PHE A 71 2.33 0.37 -12.58
CA PHE A 71 1.72 1.46 -11.81
C PHE A 71 0.38 1.89 -12.42
N HIS A 72 -0.58 2.20 -11.55
CA HIS A 72 -1.85 2.82 -11.92
C HIS A 72 -2.45 3.56 -10.73
N GLU A 73 -3.37 4.49 -10.99
CA GLU A 73 -4.05 5.27 -9.97
C GLU A 73 -4.76 4.34 -8.95
N PHE A 74 -4.48 4.54 -7.67
CA PHE A 74 -5.26 3.98 -6.58
C PHE A 74 -6.23 5.04 -6.04
N ARG A 75 -7.45 5.03 -6.54
CA ARG A 75 -8.46 6.05 -6.22
C ARG A 75 -8.80 6.18 -4.73
N ASN A 76 -8.53 5.13 -3.94
CA ASN A 76 -8.87 5.04 -2.51
C ASN A 76 -10.33 5.43 -2.28
N THR A 77 -11.26 4.70 -2.92
CA THR A 77 -12.70 4.97 -2.87
C THR A 77 -13.45 3.88 -2.09
N GLY A 78 -14.69 4.16 -1.71
CA GLY A 78 -15.58 3.22 -1.02
C GLY A 78 -16.18 3.81 0.26
N PRO A 79 -17.09 3.08 0.93
CA PRO A 79 -17.65 3.53 2.22
C PRO A 79 -16.58 3.65 3.31
N PHE A 80 -15.47 2.94 3.12
CA PHE A 80 -14.39 2.80 4.08
C PHE A 80 -13.05 2.98 3.35
N PHE A 81 -12.49 4.19 3.40
CA PHE A 81 -11.18 4.51 2.80
C PHE A 81 -10.07 3.61 3.34
N LEU A 82 -9.31 2.95 2.47
CA LEU A 82 -8.18 2.12 2.89
C LEU A 82 -7.07 2.97 3.52
N LEU A 83 -6.78 4.09 2.86
CA LEU A 83 -5.73 5.03 3.23
C LEU A 83 -6.32 6.39 3.64
N PRO A 84 -5.56 7.28 4.29
CA PRO A 84 -6.00 8.64 4.57
C PRO A 84 -6.45 9.37 3.30
N ARG A 85 -7.56 10.11 3.38
CA ARG A 85 -8.06 10.90 2.25
C ARG A 85 -7.06 12.01 1.89
N LEU A 86 -6.74 12.14 0.61
CA LEU A 86 -5.97 13.27 0.11
C LEU A 86 -6.83 14.53 0.13
N LYS A 87 -6.40 15.53 0.91
CA LYS A 87 -7.02 16.87 0.92
C LYS A 87 -6.64 17.66 -0.33
N ASP A 88 -5.38 17.56 -0.75
CA ASP A 88 -4.85 18.18 -1.95
C ASP A 88 -4.56 17.13 -3.02
N LYS A 89 -5.55 16.91 -3.91
CA LYS A 89 -5.44 15.98 -5.04
C LYS A 89 -4.70 16.60 -6.26
N LYS A 90 -4.43 17.91 -6.23
CA LYS A 90 -3.67 18.57 -7.29
C LYS A 90 -2.19 18.25 -7.14
N THR A 91 -1.68 18.28 -5.91
CA THR A 91 -0.28 17.96 -5.61
C THR A 91 -0.05 16.47 -5.39
N TYR A 92 -0.97 15.79 -4.69
CA TYR A 92 -0.79 14.40 -4.29
C TYR A 92 -1.74 13.45 -4.99
N GLU A 93 -1.26 12.25 -5.24
CA GLU A 93 -2.04 11.16 -5.81
C GLU A 93 -1.54 9.83 -5.27
N TYR A 94 -2.44 8.86 -5.14
CA TYR A 94 -2.03 7.50 -4.76
C TYR A 94 -1.87 6.66 -6.01
N PHE A 95 -0.76 5.94 -6.11
CA PHE A 95 -0.52 4.93 -7.13
C PHE A 95 -0.32 3.58 -6.48
N THR A 96 -0.68 2.52 -7.18
CA THR A 96 -0.51 1.13 -6.72
C THR A 96 0.24 0.32 -7.76
N LEU A 97 1.05 -0.61 -7.26
CA LEU A 97 1.89 -1.52 -8.01
C LEU A 97 1.65 -2.95 -7.48
N GLY A 98 1.91 -3.94 -8.33
CA GLY A 98 1.84 -5.35 -7.95
C GLY A 98 0.58 -6.06 -8.44
N ASN A 99 -0.32 -5.36 -9.13
CA ASN A 99 -1.32 -6.05 -9.93
C ASN A 99 -0.64 -6.58 -11.21
N LEU A 100 -0.33 -7.87 -11.24
CA LEU A 100 0.31 -8.57 -12.35
C LEU A 100 -0.57 -8.68 -13.61
N ASN A 101 -1.84 -8.26 -13.53
CA ASN A 101 -2.72 -8.08 -14.69
C ASN A 101 -2.67 -6.65 -15.27
N SER A 102 -1.97 -5.72 -14.62
CA SER A 102 -1.91 -4.34 -15.08
C SER A 102 -1.10 -4.24 -16.39
N LYS A 103 -1.42 -3.23 -17.21
CA LYS A 103 -0.58 -2.86 -18.35
C LYS A 103 0.84 -2.58 -17.84
N HIS A 104 1.88 -3.02 -18.54
CA HIS A 104 3.29 -2.89 -18.13
C HIS A 104 3.72 -3.72 -16.92
N ALA A 105 2.84 -4.52 -16.30
CA ALA A 105 3.28 -5.42 -15.21
C ALA A 105 4.24 -6.53 -15.67
N HIS A 106 4.31 -6.81 -16.97
CA HIS A 106 5.28 -7.73 -17.56
C HIS A 106 6.73 -7.20 -17.53
N ASP A 107 6.89 -5.88 -17.38
CA ASP A 107 8.20 -5.21 -17.28
C ASP A 107 8.82 -5.41 -15.88
N LEU A 108 8.03 -5.87 -14.89
CA LEU A 108 8.56 -6.27 -13.59
C LEU A 108 9.58 -7.41 -13.75
N PRO A 109 10.66 -7.42 -12.93
CA PRO A 109 11.64 -8.48 -12.98
C PRO A 109 11.01 -9.86 -12.84
N TYR A 110 11.59 -10.85 -13.52
CA TYR A 110 11.12 -12.22 -13.49
C TYR A 110 10.93 -12.74 -12.05
N ASP A 111 11.87 -12.48 -11.16
CA ASP A 111 11.79 -12.92 -9.76
C ASP A 111 10.62 -12.36 -8.97
N VAL A 112 10.12 -11.17 -9.33
CA VAL A 112 8.92 -10.58 -8.72
C VAL A 112 7.66 -11.28 -9.23
N ARG A 113 7.64 -11.77 -10.46
CA ARG A 113 6.45 -12.36 -11.10
C ARG A 113 6.48 -13.88 -11.27
N LYS A 114 7.55 -14.56 -10.88
CA LYS A 114 7.80 -15.98 -11.19
C LYS A 114 6.74 -16.96 -10.70
N TYR A 115 6.03 -16.63 -9.61
CA TYR A 115 4.98 -17.48 -9.05
C TYR A 115 3.56 -17.07 -9.45
N TYR A 116 3.44 -16.09 -10.35
CA TYR A 116 2.14 -15.65 -10.85
C TYR A 116 1.40 -16.80 -11.53
N LYS A 117 0.15 -16.99 -11.11
CA LYS A 117 -0.77 -17.97 -11.65
C LYS A 117 -2.09 -17.26 -11.95
N PRO A 118 -2.44 -17.02 -13.22
CA PRO A 118 -3.63 -16.23 -13.58
C PRO A 118 -4.95 -16.70 -12.93
N HIS A 119 -5.07 -18.00 -12.67
CA HIS A 119 -6.25 -18.60 -12.03
C HIS A 119 -6.17 -18.69 -10.50
N ASP A 120 -5.07 -18.25 -9.88
CA ASP A 120 -4.91 -18.19 -8.43
C ASP A 120 -4.86 -16.72 -7.98
N GLN A 121 -5.96 -16.27 -7.37
CA GLN A 121 -6.07 -14.91 -6.85
C GLN A 121 -4.99 -14.56 -5.83
N LYS A 122 -4.49 -15.53 -5.05
CA LYS A 122 -3.44 -15.28 -4.06
C LYS A 122 -2.13 -14.87 -4.72
N SER A 123 -1.85 -15.37 -5.92
CA SER A 123 -0.62 -15.05 -6.65
C SER A 123 -0.55 -13.60 -7.16
N ASN A 124 -1.66 -12.87 -7.11
CA ASN A 124 -1.77 -11.49 -7.57
C ASN A 124 -2.47 -10.59 -6.53
N MET A 125 -2.33 -10.90 -5.25
CA MET A 125 -3.02 -10.16 -4.19
C MET A 125 -2.17 -9.05 -3.56
N ASP A 126 -0.86 -9.05 -3.74
CA ASP A 126 0.02 -8.14 -3.01
C ASP A 126 0.13 -6.77 -3.70
N ARG A 127 0.08 -5.70 -2.90
CA ARG A 127 0.13 -4.32 -3.39
C ARG A 127 1.19 -3.52 -2.65
N VAL A 128 1.98 -2.76 -3.41
CA VAL A 128 2.72 -1.61 -2.91
C VAL A 128 1.97 -0.37 -3.36
N ILE A 129 1.50 0.44 -2.42
CA ILE A 129 0.76 1.67 -2.69
C ILE A 129 1.62 2.84 -2.25
N VAL A 130 1.67 3.91 -3.04
CA VAL A 130 2.54 5.05 -2.80
C VAL A 130 1.75 6.33 -2.81
N LYS A 131 2.02 7.23 -1.86
CA LYS A 131 1.57 8.62 -1.92
C LYS A 131 2.60 9.42 -2.70
N TYR A 132 2.28 9.75 -3.94
CA TYR A 132 3.18 10.46 -4.85
C TYR A 132 2.88 11.97 -4.86
N ASN A 133 3.93 12.78 -4.75
CA ASN A 133 3.92 14.23 -4.91
C ASN A 133 4.34 14.57 -6.34
N LYS A 134 3.35 14.89 -7.18
CA LYS A 134 3.53 15.13 -8.62
C LYS A 134 4.43 16.33 -8.91
N ASN A 135 4.41 17.34 -8.04
CA ASN A 135 5.15 18.59 -8.25
C ASN A 135 6.64 18.45 -7.92
N LYS A 136 7.01 17.49 -7.07
CA LYS A 136 8.38 17.32 -6.57
C LYS A 136 9.04 16.02 -7.01
N ASN A 137 8.32 15.17 -7.75
CA ASN A 137 8.73 13.80 -8.07
C ASN A 137 9.15 13.01 -6.81
N LYS A 138 8.34 13.06 -5.75
CA LYS A 138 8.66 12.46 -4.44
C LYS A 138 7.60 11.48 -3.95
N ILE A 139 8.06 10.43 -3.28
CA ILE A 139 7.24 9.46 -2.56
C ILE A 139 7.15 9.89 -1.10
N GLU A 140 5.97 10.38 -0.69
CA GLU A 140 5.74 10.87 0.68
C GLU A 140 5.50 9.73 1.66
N THR A 141 4.93 8.61 1.19
CA THR A 141 4.59 7.46 2.03
C THR A 141 4.50 6.21 1.17
N VAL A 142 5.04 5.10 1.67
CA VAL A 142 4.90 3.77 1.10
C VAL A 142 3.98 2.95 2.00
N PHE A 143 3.01 2.27 1.40
CA PHE A 143 2.10 1.35 2.05
C PHE A 143 2.22 -0.01 1.39
N ILE A 144 1.94 -1.06 2.15
CA ILE A 144 1.73 -2.41 1.63
C ILE A 144 0.33 -2.89 1.97
N SER A 145 -0.25 -3.72 1.11
CA SER A 145 -1.60 -4.25 1.32
C SER A 145 -1.80 -5.62 0.68
N GLU A 146 -2.57 -6.49 1.35
CA GLU A 146 -3.11 -7.72 0.76
C GLU A 146 -4.48 -7.45 0.15
N HIS A 147 -4.54 -7.27 -1.17
CA HIS A 147 -5.76 -7.02 -1.95
C HIS A 147 -6.66 -5.94 -1.35
N TYR A 148 -6.06 -4.84 -0.89
CA TYR A 148 -6.75 -3.70 -0.27
C TYR A 148 -7.52 -4.07 1.01
N ASN A 149 -7.13 -5.14 1.70
CA ASN A 149 -7.67 -5.52 2.99
C ASN A 149 -7.07 -4.61 4.08
N ARG A 150 -7.94 -3.85 4.76
CA ARG A 150 -7.56 -2.90 5.80
C ARG A 150 -6.80 -3.53 6.97
N SER A 151 -7.15 -4.73 7.42
CA SER A 151 -6.44 -5.39 8.54
C SER A 151 -5.05 -5.91 8.13
N LYS A 152 -4.80 -5.95 6.83
CA LYS A 152 -3.55 -6.38 6.20
C LYS A 152 -2.91 -5.23 5.41
N THR A 153 -3.13 -4.00 5.87
CA THR A 153 -2.55 -2.79 5.28
C THR A 153 -1.68 -2.08 6.31
N TYR A 154 -0.49 -1.71 5.89
CA TYR A 154 0.54 -1.17 6.78
C TYR A 154 1.27 -0.01 6.12
N ILE A 155 1.77 0.92 6.93
CA ILE A 155 2.72 1.95 6.51
C ILE A 155 4.13 1.35 6.62
N VAL A 156 4.98 1.57 5.63
CA VAL A 156 6.39 1.17 5.66
C VAL A 156 7.21 2.38 6.11
N ASN A 157 7.86 2.30 7.27
CA ASN A 157 8.72 3.37 7.79
C ASN A 157 10.00 3.51 6.96
N LEU A 158 10.61 4.69 6.98
CA LEU A 158 11.91 4.97 6.38
C LEU A 158 13.02 4.05 6.90
N SER A 159 13.00 3.66 8.18
CA SER A 159 13.97 2.70 8.74
C SER A 159 13.89 1.35 8.02
N LEU A 160 12.67 0.82 7.84
CA LEU A 160 12.45 -0.42 7.11
C LEU A 160 12.84 -0.29 5.64
N ILE A 161 12.52 0.84 4.99
CA ILE A 161 12.96 1.10 3.60
C ILE A 161 14.50 1.06 3.51
N ALA A 162 15.20 1.68 4.46
CA ALA A 162 16.67 1.68 4.49
C ALA A 162 17.24 0.27 4.69
N ASP A 163 16.65 -0.52 5.59
CA ASP A 163 17.07 -1.91 5.84
C ASP A 163 16.89 -2.79 4.59
N LEU A 164 15.72 -2.70 3.93
CA LEU A 164 15.43 -3.48 2.73
C LEU A 164 16.34 -3.12 1.54
N ARG A 165 16.83 -1.87 1.46
CA ARG A 165 17.80 -1.46 0.44
C ARG A 165 19.18 -2.11 0.60
N GLN A 166 19.54 -2.51 1.81
CA GLN A 166 20.84 -3.13 2.10
C GLN A 166 20.83 -4.64 1.89
N GLN A 167 19.66 -5.25 1.67
CA GLN A 167 19.55 -6.68 1.41
C GLN A 167 20.06 -6.99 -0.01
N LYS A 168 21.04 -7.88 -0.09
CA LYS A 168 21.58 -8.39 -1.36
C LYS A 168 20.86 -9.67 -1.77
#